data_AF-A0AAD9FXJ7-F1
#
_entry.id   AF-A0AAD9FXJ7-F1
#
_cell.length_a   1.000
_cell.length_b   1.000
_cell.length_c   1.000
_cell.angle_alpha   90.00
_cell.angle_beta   90.00
_cell.angle_gamma   90.00
#
_symmetry.space_group_name_H-M   'P 1'
#
loop_
_entity.id
_entity.type
_entity.pdbx_description
1 polymer ?
#
loop_
_entity_poly.entity_id
_entity_poly.type
_entity_poly.pdbx_seq_one_letter_code
_entity_poly.pdbx_strand_id
1 'polypeptide(L)'
;MHALVALSLLTAVWAGSHGVGEERLHARHFPANKGTLTERFDSTLPVKFKRDCQLGAWQCVGDELQRCDHNTWVSVQHCTGENIVCSADSRATGCIWSWSLGDPNKSPVTAVGLPPLSSPATGAATNGPPATSVASPSVPTPPAPATNPSTAAAPSTAAAQTGTMIGGNLIAGGKDASGGNPPPENQDTPGPNTNTWKNAGLAPSVNPTGAQSSVQPTGVTSASPAPPPIGSAATSASTPTAGGNHAPPSQKWTAPHYVIYSDDPFPDKVSLPAASAISNYNRFILAFWMAIDMGAHDNAKVWEMQTDAYRQKVLDEYHAAGIALMVTAFGWTDAPTNADPVATAQKLAAWVKQYGLDGVDVDYEDLDAMTTAKAETWLISFHKELRSQLLEPYIISHAPVGPWFSSGSTYPSGAYVKVHKEVGDTISWYNIQYYNQGSAAYMDCESLVSNSRNSFPDTSVMQIHSHAGVPLDKLVIGKPIKVASAPSGGYMDPARFATCVGQAKSQGWNGGVMLWQWFPDIGNAVMGTIRG
;
A
#
# COMPACT_ATOMS: atom_id res chain seq x y z
N MET A 1 -29.52 -15.26 -67.27
CA MET A 1 -28.41 -14.39 -67.72
C MET A 1 -27.24 -14.61 -66.77
N HIS A 2 -26.00 -14.53 -67.24
CA HIS A 2 -24.83 -14.93 -66.42
C HIS A 2 -24.42 -13.83 -65.44
N ALA A 3 -24.08 -14.22 -64.21
CA ALA A 3 -23.40 -13.36 -63.25
C ALA A 3 -21.88 -13.42 -63.50
N LEU A 4 -21.19 -12.28 -63.50
CA LEU A 4 -19.72 -12.26 -63.58
C LEU A 4 -19.10 -12.47 -62.19
N VAL A 5 -18.07 -13.31 -62.15
CA VAL A 5 -17.15 -13.42 -61.02
C VAL A 5 -16.00 -12.44 -61.24
N ALA A 6 -15.70 -11.62 -60.23
CA ALA A 6 -14.50 -10.78 -60.21
C ALA A 6 -13.48 -11.37 -59.24
N LEU A 7 -12.43 -12.01 -59.79
CA LEU A 7 -11.30 -12.53 -59.03
C LEU A 7 -10.12 -11.56 -59.17
N SER A 8 -9.61 -11.04 -58.06
CA SER A 8 -8.45 -10.13 -58.06
C SER A 8 -7.25 -10.79 -57.38
N LEU A 9 -6.21 -11.09 -58.17
CA LEU A 9 -4.88 -11.41 -57.63
C LEU A 9 -4.18 -10.11 -57.23
N LEU A 10 -3.36 -10.18 -56.18
CA LEU A 10 -2.30 -9.21 -55.92
C LEU A 10 -1.06 -9.95 -55.42
N THR A 11 0.09 -9.52 -55.91
CA THR A 11 1.37 -10.26 -55.86
C THR A 11 2.19 -9.93 -54.62
N ALA A 12 2.85 -10.93 -54.03
CA ALA A 12 3.91 -10.71 -53.06
C ALA A 12 5.13 -10.02 -53.73
N VAL A 13 5.67 -9.01 -53.08
CA VAL A 13 6.93 -8.34 -53.45
C VAL A 13 7.89 -8.43 -52.25
N TRP A 14 9.16 -8.68 -52.51
CA TRP A 14 10.16 -9.04 -51.51
C TRP A 14 11.04 -7.84 -51.14
N ALA A 15 11.10 -7.52 -49.85
CA ALA A 15 12.02 -6.58 -49.21
C ALA A 15 12.25 -7.07 -47.77
N GLY A 16 13.37 -6.81 -47.12
CA GLY A 16 14.55 -6.03 -47.51
C GLY A 16 15.19 -5.51 -46.23
N SER A 17 16.42 -5.94 -45.93
CA SER A 17 16.99 -5.76 -44.59
C SER A 17 17.24 -4.30 -44.22
N HIS A 18 16.79 -3.89 -43.03
CA HIS A 18 17.29 -2.70 -42.35
C HIS A 18 18.23 -3.11 -41.22
N GLY A 19 19.41 -2.49 -41.17
CA GLY A 19 20.44 -2.78 -40.17
C GLY A 19 20.13 -2.12 -38.81
N VAL A 20 20.58 -2.78 -37.74
CA VAL A 20 20.53 -2.24 -36.37
C VAL A 20 21.80 -1.41 -36.13
N GLY A 21 21.66 -0.20 -35.58
CA GLY A 21 22.81 0.62 -35.18
C GLY A 21 23.35 0.19 -33.82
N GLU A 22 24.67 0.10 -33.68
CA GLU A 22 25.32 -0.19 -32.40
C GLU A 22 25.42 1.07 -31.52
N GLU A 23 24.81 1.05 -30.33
CA GLU A 23 25.15 2.01 -29.28
C GLU A 23 26.27 1.48 -28.37
N ARG A 24 27.18 2.37 -27.97
CA ARG A 24 28.47 2.02 -27.37
C ARG A 24 28.40 1.88 -25.85
N LEU A 25 28.52 0.66 -25.34
CA LEU A 25 28.84 0.43 -23.93
C LEU A 25 30.31 0.77 -23.64
N HIS A 26 30.54 1.84 -22.88
CA HIS A 26 31.87 2.22 -22.39
C HIS A 26 32.36 1.30 -21.26
N ALA A 27 33.03 0.21 -21.61
CA ALA A 27 33.77 -0.61 -20.65
C ALA A 27 34.92 0.19 -20.00
N ARG A 28 34.99 0.22 -18.67
CA ARG A 28 36.10 0.83 -17.92
C ARG A 28 37.27 -0.15 -17.81
N HIS A 29 38.50 0.35 -18.05
CA HIS A 29 39.72 -0.43 -17.85
C HIS A 29 40.00 -0.74 -16.37
N PHE A 30 40.36 -1.98 -16.08
CA PHE A 30 41.34 -2.35 -15.05
C PHE A 30 42.32 -3.40 -15.65
N PRO A 31 43.54 -3.57 -15.09
CA PRO A 31 44.69 -4.00 -15.88
C PRO A 31 44.75 -5.50 -16.20
N ALA A 32 45.50 -5.81 -17.26
CA ALA A 32 45.62 -7.15 -17.81
C ALA A 32 46.41 -8.13 -16.92
N ASN A 33 46.03 -9.41 -17.01
CA ASN A 33 46.95 -10.51 -16.78
C ASN A 33 47.01 -11.37 -18.05
N LYS A 34 48.19 -11.85 -18.45
CA LYS A 34 48.40 -12.46 -19.78
C LYS A 34 48.20 -13.97 -19.75
N GLY A 35 47.25 -14.47 -20.54
CA GLY A 35 47.05 -15.89 -20.81
C GLY A 35 46.44 -16.12 -22.19
N THR A 36 47.28 -16.31 -23.20
CA THR A 36 46.82 -16.55 -24.58
C THR A 36 46.50 -18.02 -24.82
N LEU A 37 45.21 -18.32 -25.04
CA LEU A 37 44.78 -19.45 -25.86
C LEU A 37 43.82 -18.93 -26.93
N THR A 38 44.12 -19.23 -28.19
CA THR A 38 43.30 -18.87 -29.35
C THR A 38 42.50 -20.08 -29.80
N GLU A 39 41.20 -20.13 -29.49
CA GLU A 39 40.27 -21.03 -30.15
C GLU A 39 39.43 -20.26 -31.18
N ARG A 40 39.05 -20.95 -32.27
CA ARG A 40 38.24 -20.38 -33.35
C ARG A 40 36.77 -20.47 -32.97
N PHE A 41 36.03 -19.38 -33.12
CA PHE A 41 34.58 -19.46 -33.17
C PHE A 41 34.15 -20.14 -34.47
N ASP A 42 33.53 -21.32 -34.35
CA ASP A 42 32.69 -21.90 -35.40
C ASP A 42 31.26 -21.39 -35.20
N SER A 43 30.62 -20.94 -36.29
CA SER A 43 29.41 -20.10 -36.24
C SER A 43 28.14 -20.83 -36.67
N THR A 44 28.04 -22.15 -36.45
CA THR A 44 26.95 -22.99 -36.98
C THR A 44 26.28 -23.94 -35.98
N LEU A 45 25.99 -23.50 -34.75
CA LEU A 45 25.05 -24.18 -33.85
C LEU A 45 24.02 -23.23 -33.21
N PRO A 46 22.73 -23.62 -33.12
CA PRO A 46 21.71 -22.81 -32.46
C PRO A 46 21.84 -22.92 -30.93
N VAL A 47 22.36 -21.86 -30.30
CA VAL A 47 22.46 -21.77 -28.83
C VAL A 47 21.06 -21.64 -28.22
N LYS A 48 20.47 -22.78 -27.85
CA LYS A 48 19.38 -22.80 -26.87
C LYS A 48 19.95 -22.35 -25.53
N PHE A 49 19.55 -21.18 -25.04
CA PHE A 49 19.73 -20.83 -23.64
C PHE A 49 19.01 -21.87 -22.78
N LYS A 50 19.80 -22.77 -22.18
CA LYS A 50 19.32 -23.74 -21.20
C LYS A 50 18.99 -22.94 -19.94
N ARG A 51 17.70 -22.88 -19.58
CA ARG A 51 17.31 -22.42 -18.24
C ARG A 51 17.73 -23.50 -17.25
N ASP A 52 18.55 -23.13 -16.29
CA ASP A 52 19.12 -24.07 -15.32
C ASP A 52 18.18 -24.34 -14.14
N CYS A 53 17.17 -23.49 -13.94
CA CYS A 53 15.99 -23.80 -13.14
C CYS A 53 14.75 -23.00 -13.56
N GLN A 54 13.57 -23.47 -13.16
CA GLN A 54 12.29 -22.75 -13.28
C GLN A 54 12.02 -22.00 -11.97
N LEU A 55 11.68 -20.71 -12.04
CA LEU A 55 11.38 -19.88 -10.86
C LEU A 55 10.41 -20.60 -9.91
N GLY A 56 10.75 -20.64 -8.62
CA GLY A 56 9.95 -21.30 -7.58
C GLY A 56 10.06 -22.84 -7.53
N ALA A 57 10.78 -23.49 -8.46
CA ALA A 57 11.11 -24.90 -8.34
C ALA A 57 12.02 -25.16 -7.12
N TRP A 58 12.03 -26.41 -6.66
CA TRP A 58 12.84 -26.88 -5.52
C TRP A 58 13.77 -28.01 -5.96
N GLN A 59 14.92 -28.11 -5.32
CA GLN A 59 15.82 -29.27 -5.43
C GLN A 59 16.53 -29.55 -4.10
N CYS A 60 17.16 -30.72 -4.04
CA CYS A 60 18.05 -31.12 -2.95
C CYS A 60 19.46 -31.34 -3.50
N VAL A 61 20.45 -30.68 -2.91
CA VAL A 61 21.88 -30.85 -3.21
C VAL A 61 22.53 -31.47 -1.98
N GLY A 62 22.52 -32.80 -1.92
CA GLY A 62 22.82 -33.53 -0.69
C GLY A 62 21.70 -33.32 0.34
N ASP A 63 22.07 -32.87 1.54
CA ASP A 63 21.13 -32.42 2.57
C ASP A 63 20.75 -30.94 2.48
N GLU A 64 21.25 -30.18 1.50
CA GLU A 64 20.85 -28.78 1.30
C GLU A 64 19.60 -28.66 0.41
N LEU A 65 18.52 -28.11 0.98
CA LEU A 65 17.31 -27.72 0.27
C LEU A 65 17.52 -26.37 -0.41
N GLN A 66 17.30 -26.32 -1.72
CA GLN A 66 17.46 -25.12 -2.54
C GLN A 66 16.16 -24.78 -3.30
N ARG A 67 15.86 -23.48 -3.44
CA ARG A 67 14.77 -22.95 -4.26
C ARG A 67 15.35 -22.17 -5.44
N CYS A 68 14.72 -22.27 -6.60
CA CYS A 68 15.11 -21.49 -7.77
C CYS A 68 14.58 -20.06 -7.65
N ASP A 69 15.49 -19.09 -7.64
CA ASP A 69 15.22 -17.66 -7.73
C ASP A 69 15.91 -17.10 -8.99
N HIS A 70 15.13 -16.51 -9.90
CA HIS A 70 15.60 -15.89 -11.16
C HIS A 70 16.71 -16.69 -11.91
N ASN A 71 16.46 -17.98 -12.19
CA ASN A 71 17.40 -18.91 -12.85
C ASN A 71 18.70 -19.21 -12.05
N THR A 72 18.73 -18.90 -10.76
CA THR A 72 19.80 -19.25 -9.81
C THR A 72 19.24 -20.15 -8.72
N TRP A 73 19.98 -21.15 -8.27
CA TRP A 73 19.60 -21.95 -7.12
C TRP A 73 20.11 -21.28 -5.83
N VAL A 74 19.18 -21.03 -4.89
CA VAL A 74 19.45 -20.38 -3.61
C VAL A 74 19.17 -21.36 -2.47
N SER A 75 20.15 -21.53 -1.58
CA SER A 75 20.03 -22.35 -0.37
C SER A 75 18.98 -21.80 0.58
N VAL A 76 18.02 -22.64 0.96
CA VAL A 76 16.92 -22.28 1.89
C VAL A 76 17.13 -22.93 3.25
N GLN A 77 17.56 -24.19 3.31
CA GLN A 77 17.75 -24.92 4.57
C GLN A 77 18.77 -26.06 4.43
N HIS A 78 19.58 -26.30 5.46
CA HIS A 78 20.43 -27.47 5.57
C HIS A 78 19.73 -28.53 6.45
N CYS A 79 19.46 -29.71 5.92
CA CYS A 79 18.59 -30.72 6.53
C CYS A 79 19.33 -31.63 7.53
N THR A 80 19.94 -31.03 8.55
CA THR A 80 20.72 -31.76 9.57
C THR A 80 19.83 -32.39 10.65
N GLY A 81 19.89 -33.70 10.82
CA GLY A 81 19.30 -34.41 11.96
C GLY A 81 19.22 -35.91 11.74
N GLU A 82 19.16 -36.69 12.82
CA GLU A 82 18.93 -38.14 12.71
C GLU A 82 17.53 -38.39 12.13
N ASN A 83 17.43 -39.17 11.05
CA ASN A 83 16.19 -39.40 10.29
C ASN A 83 15.57 -38.17 9.60
N ILE A 84 16.27 -37.04 9.47
CA ILE A 84 15.84 -35.92 8.63
C ILE A 84 16.46 -36.08 7.22
N VAL A 85 15.68 -35.81 6.18
CA VAL A 85 16.09 -35.85 4.77
C VAL A 85 15.60 -34.62 4.03
N CYS A 86 16.37 -34.14 3.06
CA CYS A 86 15.88 -33.14 2.11
C CYS A 86 14.88 -33.77 1.14
N SER A 87 13.76 -33.08 0.91
CA SER A 87 12.75 -33.46 -0.07
C SER A 87 12.33 -32.28 -0.94
N ALA A 88 12.22 -32.53 -2.24
CA ALA A 88 11.67 -31.63 -3.25
C ALA A 88 10.41 -32.22 -3.93
N ASP A 89 9.81 -33.28 -3.36
CA ASP A 89 8.51 -33.79 -3.81
C ASP A 89 7.42 -32.76 -3.47
N SER A 90 6.61 -32.36 -4.45
CA SER A 90 5.61 -31.30 -4.30
C SER A 90 4.51 -31.59 -3.26
N ARG A 91 4.42 -32.82 -2.75
CA ARG A 91 3.52 -33.22 -1.65
C ARG A 91 4.16 -33.06 -0.26
N ALA A 92 5.49 -32.92 -0.20
CA ALA A 92 6.28 -32.90 1.03
C ALA A 92 7.63 -32.17 0.83
N THR A 93 7.63 -30.96 0.27
CA THR A 93 8.83 -30.14 0.10
C THR A 93 9.36 -29.66 1.47
N GLY A 94 10.66 -29.84 1.73
CA GLY A 94 11.29 -29.37 2.96
C GLY A 94 12.36 -30.32 3.50
N CYS A 95 12.91 -29.99 4.66
CA CYS A 95 13.61 -30.96 5.50
C CYS A 95 12.56 -31.78 6.28
N ILE A 96 12.28 -33.00 5.82
CA ILE A 96 11.22 -33.87 6.34
C ILE A 96 11.79 -35.09 7.04
N TRP A 97 10.97 -35.78 7.83
CA TRP A 97 11.36 -37.07 8.41
C TRP A 97 11.39 -38.16 7.34
N SER A 98 12.34 -39.09 7.44
CA SER A 98 12.54 -40.17 6.45
C SER A 98 11.30 -41.05 6.25
N TRP A 99 10.49 -41.23 7.29
CA TRP A 99 9.22 -41.98 7.24
C TRP A 99 8.04 -41.19 6.65
N SER A 100 8.19 -39.89 6.36
CA SER A 100 7.20 -39.09 5.63
C SER A 100 7.23 -39.35 4.11
N LEU A 101 8.32 -39.95 3.59
CA LEU A 101 8.39 -40.45 2.22
C LEU A 101 7.64 -41.78 2.10
N GLY A 102 6.34 -41.70 1.82
CA GLY A 102 5.48 -42.87 1.68
C GLY A 102 5.88 -43.82 0.54
N ASP A 103 5.74 -45.12 0.78
CA ASP A 103 5.91 -46.21 -0.19
C ASP A 103 5.11 -45.92 -1.49
N PRO A 104 5.76 -45.71 -2.65
CA PRO A 104 5.08 -45.30 -3.88
C PRO A 104 4.15 -46.37 -4.46
N ASN A 105 4.16 -47.61 -3.93
CA ASN A 105 3.27 -48.69 -4.35
C ASN A 105 2.06 -48.89 -3.41
N LYS A 106 1.79 -47.98 -2.45
CA LYS A 106 0.62 -48.05 -1.57
C LYS A 106 -0.32 -46.86 -1.72
N SER A 107 -1.56 -47.17 -2.11
CA SER A 107 -2.72 -46.29 -1.95
C SER A 107 -2.85 -45.85 -0.48
N PRO A 108 -3.38 -44.63 -0.20
CA PRO A 108 -3.40 -44.07 1.14
C PRO A 108 -4.20 -44.95 2.11
N VAL A 109 -3.55 -45.33 3.21
CA VAL A 109 -4.20 -45.99 4.35
C VAL A 109 -5.04 -44.92 5.06
N THR A 110 -6.36 -45.16 5.15
CA THR A 110 -7.26 -44.31 5.93
C THR A 110 -6.76 -44.20 7.37
N ALA A 111 -6.71 -42.99 7.92
CA ALA A 111 -6.21 -42.76 9.27
C ALA A 111 -7.06 -43.53 10.30
N VAL A 112 -6.52 -44.65 10.81
CA VAL A 112 -7.12 -45.41 11.90
C VAL A 112 -7.02 -44.57 13.18
N GLY A 113 -8.15 -44.39 13.86
CA GLY A 113 -8.26 -43.45 14.98
C GLY A 113 -7.30 -43.76 16.13
N LEU A 114 -6.79 -42.70 16.76
CA LEU A 114 -6.03 -42.79 18.01
C LEU A 114 -6.91 -43.42 19.10
N PRO A 115 -6.38 -44.33 19.94
CA PRO A 115 -7.12 -44.89 21.06
C PRO A 115 -7.39 -43.82 22.13
N PRO A 116 -8.55 -43.86 22.82
CA PRO A 116 -8.90 -42.85 23.82
C PRO A 116 -8.02 -42.97 25.07
N LEU A 117 -7.62 -41.82 25.62
CA LEU A 117 -7.00 -41.73 26.93
C LEU A 117 -7.97 -42.20 28.03
N SER A 118 -7.52 -43.10 28.88
CA SER A 118 -8.31 -43.71 29.95
C SER A 118 -8.25 -42.90 31.26
N SER A 119 -9.42 -42.49 31.75
CA SER A 119 -9.57 -41.88 33.08
C SER A 119 -9.31 -42.90 34.20
N PRO A 120 -8.57 -42.54 35.26
CA PRO A 120 -8.54 -43.32 36.51
C PRO A 120 -9.92 -43.34 37.18
N ALA A 121 -10.25 -44.45 37.84
CA ALA A 121 -11.56 -44.68 38.45
C ALA A 121 -11.74 -44.02 39.83
N THR A 122 -12.99 -43.95 40.28
CA THR A 122 -13.39 -43.44 41.59
C THR A 122 -12.93 -44.33 42.76
N GLY A 123 -12.51 -43.69 43.85
CA GLY A 123 -12.33 -44.30 45.17
C GLY A 123 -12.98 -43.42 46.24
N ALA A 124 -13.65 -44.02 47.23
CA ALA A 124 -14.52 -43.29 48.16
C ALA A 124 -13.98 -43.26 49.60
N ALA A 125 -14.01 -42.08 50.24
CA ALA A 125 -13.76 -41.91 51.68
C ALA A 125 -14.46 -40.68 52.29
N THR A 126 -15.64 -40.91 52.87
CA THR A 126 -16.12 -40.39 54.18
C THR A 126 -15.76 -38.98 54.69
N ASN A 127 -16.79 -38.13 54.78
CA ASN A 127 -17.16 -37.23 55.90
C ASN A 127 -16.08 -36.42 56.68
N GLY A 128 -16.15 -35.09 56.57
CA GLY A 128 -15.55 -34.10 57.49
C GLY A 128 -16.35 -32.78 57.51
N PRO A 129 -16.30 -31.97 58.60
CA PRO A 129 -17.18 -30.81 58.81
C PRO A 129 -16.78 -29.53 58.03
N PRO A 130 -17.70 -28.54 57.88
CA PRO A 130 -17.50 -27.40 56.98
C PRO A 130 -16.53 -26.34 57.51
N ALA A 131 -15.77 -25.74 56.59
CA ALA A 131 -14.93 -24.57 56.86
C ALA A 131 -15.75 -23.27 56.89
N THR A 132 -15.32 -22.31 57.72
CA THR A 132 -15.96 -21.00 57.91
C THR A 132 -15.62 -20.01 56.78
N SER A 133 -16.52 -19.05 56.57
CA SER A 133 -16.31 -17.92 55.66
C SER A 133 -15.23 -16.96 56.20
N VAL A 134 -14.37 -16.48 55.31
CA VAL A 134 -13.40 -15.41 55.56
C VAL A 134 -13.51 -14.39 54.41
N ALA A 135 -13.38 -13.10 54.73
CA ALA A 135 -13.78 -12.00 53.85
C ALA A 135 -12.74 -11.63 52.78
N SER A 136 -13.21 -10.96 51.72
CA SER A 136 -12.40 -10.42 50.64
C SER A 136 -11.45 -9.29 51.09
N PRO A 137 -10.20 -9.23 50.62
CA PRO A 137 -9.35 -8.06 50.79
C PRO A 137 -9.82 -6.89 49.90
N SER A 138 -9.74 -5.67 50.41
CA SER A 138 -10.22 -4.44 49.74
C SER A 138 -9.19 -3.82 48.79
N VAL A 139 -9.67 -3.17 47.72
CA VAL A 139 -8.83 -2.42 46.77
C VAL A 139 -8.47 -1.04 47.35
N PRO A 140 -7.20 -0.58 47.28
CA PRO A 140 -6.82 0.77 47.71
C PRO A 140 -7.33 1.86 46.75
N THR A 141 -7.83 2.96 47.29
CA THR A 141 -8.25 4.16 46.52
C THR A 141 -7.10 5.17 46.40
N PRO A 142 -6.85 5.80 45.24
CA PRO A 142 -5.81 6.83 45.09
C PRO A 142 -6.20 8.16 45.78
N PRO A 143 -5.22 8.95 46.27
CA PRO A 143 -5.47 10.23 46.93
C PRO A 143 -5.76 11.37 45.95
N ALA A 144 -6.58 12.33 46.39
CA ALA A 144 -6.90 13.57 45.66
C ALA A 144 -5.77 14.63 45.79
N PRO A 145 -5.64 15.58 44.84
CA PRO A 145 -4.56 16.57 44.84
C PRO A 145 -4.72 17.65 45.91
N ALA A 146 -3.60 18.10 46.47
CA ALA A 146 -3.56 19.17 47.46
C ALA A 146 -3.64 20.57 46.82
N THR A 147 -4.36 21.48 47.46
CA THR A 147 -4.44 22.91 47.11
C THR A 147 -3.33 23.71 47.81
N ASN A 148 -2.97 24.87 47.26
CA ASN A 148 -2.17 25.88 47.96
C ASN A 148 -2.60 27.30 47.52
N PRO A 149 -2.52 28.33 48.39
CA PRO A 149 -3.20 29.61 48.18
C PRO A 149 -2.35 30.67 47.46
N SER A 150 -3.02 31.74 47.03
CA SER A 150 -2.43 32.91 46.38
C SER A 150 -2.16 34.07 47.36
N THR A 151 -1.17 34.90 47.03
CA THR A 151 -1.13 36.34 47.38
C THR A 151 -0.56 37.10 46.17
N ALA A 152 -0.87 38.40 46.06
CA ALA A 152 -0.71 39.15 44.82
C ALA A 152 -0.05 40.53 45.01
N ALA A 153 0.55 41.05 43.94
CA ALA A 153 0.86 42.48 43.78
C ALA A 153 0.87 42.88 42.29
N ALA A 154 0.29 44.04 41.98
CA ALA A 154 0.38 44.81 40.73
C ALA A 154 0.62 46.30 41.14
N PRO A 155 0.97 47.27 40.26
CA PRO A 155 0.33 47.60 38.97
C PRO A 155 1.40 47.66 37.82
N SER A 156 1.30 48.33 36.66
CA SER A 156 0.34 49.35 36.18
C SER A 156 0.15 49.40 34.65
N THR A 157 -0.92 50.09 34.26
CA THR A 157 -1.38 50.50 32.92
C THR A 157 -0.48 51.47 32.15
N ALA A 158 -0.47 51.35 30.81
CA ALA A 158 -0.61 52.49 29.86
C ALA A 158 -0.99 51.96 28.45
N ALA A 159 -1.70 52.75 27.63
CA ALA A 159 -2.05 52.39 26.24
C ALA A 159 -2.30 53.60 25.32
N ALA A 160 -1.71 53.58 24.12
CA ALA A 160 -2.07 54.29 22.87
C ALA A 160 -1.15 53.74 21.76
N GLN A 161 -1.52 53.38 20.52
CA GLN A 161 -2.44 53.89 19.47
C GLN A 161 -1.88 54.98 18.53
N THR A 162 -2.11 54.74 17.22
CA THR A 162 -1.98 55.66 16.04
C THR A 162 -0.58 56.09 15.58
N GLY A 163 -0.43 56.45 14.29
CA GLY A 163 0.74 57.22 13.83
C GLY A 163 1.29 57.05 12.40
N THR A 164 0.47 56.85 11.37
CA THR A 164 0.91 56.81 9.95
C THR A 164 1.70 58.07 9.52
N MET A 165 2.80 57.95 8.75
CA MET A 165 2.94 58.62 7.43
C MET A 165 4.31 58.48 6.71
N ILE A 166 4.16 58.52 5.38
CA ILE A 166 5.13 58.57 4.28
C ILE A 166 6.20 59.67 4.42
N GLY A 167 7.43 59.40 3.97
CA GLY A 167 8.44 60.40 3.62
C GLY A 167 9.76 59.73 3.18
N GLY A 168 10.44 60.23 2.15
CA GLY A 168 11.69 59.61 1.69
C GLY A 168 12.66 60.56 1.00
N ASN A 169 13.57 59.96 0.23
CA ASN A 169 14.23 60.50 -0.97
C ASN A 169 15.72 60.96 -0.89
N LEU A 170 16.49 60.56 -1.92
CA LEU A 170 17.76 61.12 -2.46
C LEU A 170 19.11 60.82 -1.73
N ILE A 171 20.08 60.12 -2.37
CA ILE A 171 21.27 60.59 -3.17
C ILE A 171 22.50 60.90 -2.29
N ALA A 172 23.76 60.51 -2.59
CA ALA A 172 24.43 59.67 -3.61
C ALA A 172 25.86 59.31 -3.09
N GLY A 173 26.72 58.50 -3.73
CA GLY A 173 26.63 57.66 -4.94
C GLY A 173 27.99 57.54 -5.68
N GLY A 174 28.09 56.61 -6.64
CA GLY A 174 29.25 56.43 -7.55
C GLY A 174 30.42 55.56 -7.02
N LYS A 175 31.30 55.02 -7.87
CA LYS A 175 31.23 54.81 -9.35
C LYS A 175 32.30 53.80 -9.83
N ASP A 176 32.31 53.55 -11.15
CA ASP A 176 33.30 52.84 -11.99
C ASP A 176 33.32 51.30 -11.91
N ALA A 177 33.16 50.47 -12.96
CA ALA A 177 32.99 50.58 -14.43
C ALA A 177 34.18 50.16 -15.34
N SER A 178 34.24 48.85 -15.66
CA SER A 178 34.86 48.24 -16.86
C SER A 178 34.40 46.78 -16.98
N GLY A 179 34.12 46.18 -18.15
CA GLY A 179 34.10 46.67 -19.53
C GLY A 179 34.53 45.56 -20.52
N GLY A 180 33.61 45.01 -21.31
CA GLY A 180 33.91 43.96 -22.32
C GLY A 180 32.67 43.42 -23.04
N ASN A 181 32.74 43.26 -24.37
CA ASN A 181 31.57 43.04 -25.25
C ASN A 181 31.31 41.55 -25.58
N PRO A 182 30.04 41.14 -25.79
CA PRO A 182 29.65 39.96 -26.56
C PRO A 182 29.28 40.31 -28.02
N PRO A 183 29.45 39.36 -28.96
CA PRO A 183 28.58 39.31 -30.15
C PRO A 183 28.27 37.86 -30.65
N PRO A 184 27.32 37.67 -31.60
CA PRO A 184 26.26 38.58 -32.02
C PRO A 184 24.84 38.01 -31.81
N GLU A 185 23.89 38.91 -31.97
CA GLU A 185 22.43 38.72 -31.98
C GLU A 185 21.93 38.22 -33.34
N ASN A 186 20.72 37.65 -33.38
CA ASN A 186 19.94 37.52 -34.62
C ASN A 186 18.44 37.75 -34.32
N GLN A 187 17.94 38.96 -34.60
CA GLN A 187 16.51 39.30 -34.48
C GLN A 187 15.77 39.02 -35.79
N ASP A 188 14.47 38.70 -35.72
CA ASP A 188 13.58 38.89 -36.88
C ASP A 188 12.08 39.05 -36.48
N THR A 189 11.71 40.27 -36.06
CA THR A 189 10.34 40.84 -36.00
C THR A 189 10.47 42.38 -36.02
N PRO A 190 9.41 43.21 -36.24
CA PRO A 190 8.00 42.92 -36.51
C PRO A 190 7.42 43.62 -37.77
N GLY A 191 6.15 43.38 -38.10
CA GLY A 191 5.41 44.17 -39.12
C GLY A 191 3.91 43.82 -39.24
N PRO A 192 2.97 44.79 -39.23
CA PRO A 192 1.53 44.54 -39.27
C PRO A 192 0.85 44.86 -40.63
N ASN A 193 -0.35 44.31 -40.86
CA ASN A 193 -1.47 44.87 -41.66
C ASN A 193 -2.68 43.92 -41.51
N THR A 194 -3.75 44.25 -40.77
CA THR A 194 -4.92 45.06 -41.18
C THR A 194 -5.62 44.61 -42.48
N ASN A 195 -6.83 44.05 -42.35
CA ASN A 195 -7.96 44.51 -43.15
C ASN A 195 -9.31 44.20 -42.48
N THR A 196 -10.31 45.09 -42.64
CA THR A 196 -11.59 45.03 -41.91
C THR A 196 -12.80 45.38 -42.77
N TRP A 197 -13.80 44.49 -42.79
CA TRP A 197 -15.21 44.80 -43.08
C TRP A 197 -16.04 43.96 -42.08
N LYS A 198 -16.84 44.52 -41.16
CA LYS A 198 -18.12 45.27 -41.33
C LYS A 198 -19.20 44.42 -42.02
N ASN A 199 -20.43 44.28 -41.49
CA ASN A 199 -21.13 45.12 -40.51
C ASN A 199 -22.23 44.37 -39.71
N ALA A 200 -22.54 44.88 -38.50
CA ALA A 200 -23.83 44.89 -37.76
C ALA A 200 -24.66 43.59 -37.53
N GLY A 201 -25.32 43.41 -36.38
CA GLY A 201 -25.26 44.20 -35.14
C GLY A 201 -26.45 44.02 -34.18
N LEU A 202 -26.38 44.71 -33.04
CA LEU A 202 -27.45 45.06 -32.08
C LEU A 202 -28.12 43.94 -31.26
N ALA A 203 -27.71 43.85 -29.99
CA ALA A 203 -28.64 43.60 -28.87
C ALA A 203 -29.33 44.93 -28.46
N PRO A 204 -30.35 44.91 -27.58
CA PRO A 204 -30.03 45.04 -26.15
C PRO A 204 -30.91 44.18 -25.19
N SER A 205 -30.53 44.19 -23.91
CA SER A 205 -31.20 43.50 -22.81
C SER A 205 -32.36 44.30 -22.19
N VAL A 206 -33.42 43.63 -21.72
CA VAL A 206 -34.21 44.02 -20.54
C VAL A 206 -34.85 42.81 -19.85
N ASN A 207 -35.12 42.96 -18.55
CA ASN A 207 -35.71 42.01 -17.59
C ASN A 207 -36.22 42.86 -16.38
N PRO A 208 -36.99 42.39 -15.37
CA PRO A 208 -37.95 41.28 -15.25
C PRO A 208 -39.37 41.75 -14.78
N THR A 209 -40.39 40.88 -14.74
CA THR A 209 -41.53 40.97 -13.77
C THR A 209 -42.44 39.73 -13.74
N GLY A 210 -42.78 39.25 -12.54
CA GLY A 210 -44.04 38.52 -12.21
C GLY A 210 -44.15 37.05 -12.65
N ALA A 211 -44.93 36.19 -11.97
CA ALA A 211 -45.61 36.33 -10.67
C ALA A 211 -45.86 34.95 -10.02
N GLN A 212 -46.04 34.91 -8.70
CA GLN A 212 -46.54 33.73 -7.97
C GLN A 212 -48.07 33.68 -8.00
N SER A 213 -48.67 32.49 -7.84
CA SER A 213 -49.90 32.37 -7.05
C SER A 213 -50.11 30.93 -6.53
N SER A 214 -50.81 30.82 -5.40
CA SER A 214 -51.10 29.58 -4.68
C SER A 214 -52.56 29.57 -4.21
N VAL A 215 -53.30 28.46 -4.33
CA VAL A 215 -54.65 28.35 -3.78
C VAL A 215 -54.93 26.98 -3.16
N GLN A 216 -55.38 27.00 -1.90
CA GLN A 216 -56.18 26.00 -1.17
C GLN A 216 -57.32 26.80 -0.45
N PRO A 217 -58.46 26.22 0.00
CA PRO A 217 -58.58 25.19 1.06
C PRO A 217 -59.44 23.98 0.55
N THR A 218 -60.27 23.18 1.25
CA THR A 218 -60.90 23.12 2.62
C THR A 218 -61.27 21.65 2.92
N GLY A 219 -62.06 21.32 3.97
CA GLY A 219 -62.66 19.96 4.07
C GLY A 219 -63.48 19.57 5.32
N VAL A 220 -62.90 19.64 6.52
CA VAL A 220 -63.50 19.44 7.88
C VAL A 220 -64.18 18.09 8.27
N THR A 221 -63.84 17.60 9.49
CA THR A 221 -64.52 16.55 10.32
C THR A 221 -64.46 15.08 9.84
N SER A 222 -64.60 14.00 10.64
CA SER A 222 -64.99 13.76 12.06
C SER A 222 -64.07 12.69 12.74
N ALA A 223 -64.34 12.25 14.00
CA ALA A 223 -63.44 11.41 14.81
C ALA A 223 -64.10 10.22 15.58
N SER A 224 -63.31 9.20 15.99
CA SER A 224 -63.42 8.30 17.19
C SER A 224 -62.78 6.89 16.98
N PRO A 225 -62.46 6.08 18.04
CA PRO A 225 -61.35 5.10 17.99
C PRO A 225 -61.62 3.64 18.48
N ALA A 226 -60.53 2.84 18.60
CA ALA A 226 -60.38 1.48 19.20
C ALA A 226 -60.83 0.27 18.33
N PRO A 227 -60.38 -0.99 18.59
CA PRO A 227 -59.56 -1.54 19.69
C PRO A 227 -58.24 -2.26 19.24
N PRO A 228 -57.39 -2.77 20.18
CA PRO A 228 -56.12 -3.45 19.85
C PRO A 228 -56.21 -4.99 19.77
N PRO A 229 -55.29 -5.67 19.06
CA PRO A 229 -55.11 -7.12 19.13
C PRO A 229 -54.21 -7.54 20.32
N ILE A 230 -54.47 -8.73 20.86
CA ILE A 230 -53.70 -9.37 21.94
C ILE A 230 -52.56 -10.20 21.32
N GLY A 231 -51.40 -10.24 21.99
CA GLY A 231 -50.19 -10.87 21.45
C GLY A 231 -50.08 -12.39 21.65
N SER A 232 -49.06 -12.97 21.02
CA SER A 232 -48.58 -14.35 21.26
C SER A 232 -47.07 -14.33 21.47
N ALA A 233 -46.60 -14.94 22.56
CA ALA A 233 -45.17 -15.08 22.83
C ALA A 233 -44.59 -16.22 21.98
N ALA A 234 -43.71 -15.89 21.03
CA ALA A 234 -42.89 -16.87 20.33
C ALA A 234 -41.55 -17.02 21.05
N THR A 235 -41.33 -18.15 21.72
CA THR A 235 -40.01 -18.51 22.26
C THR A 235 -39.08 -18.91 21.11
N SER A 236 -38.34 -17.96 20.57
CA SER A 236 -37.32 -18.21 19.56
C SER A 236 -36.23 -19.13 20.12
N ALA A 237 -36.21 -20.39 19.66
CA ALA A 237 -35.11 -21.30 19.93
C ALA A 237 -33.82 -20.78 19.27
N SER A 238 -32.72 -20.77 20.02
CA SER A 238 -31.43 -20.27 19.55
C SER A 238 -30.73 -21.28 18.64
N THR A 239 -31.07 -21.28 17.35
CA THR A 239 -30.27 -21.94 16.31
C THR A 239 -28.90 -21.25 16.22
N PRO A 240 -27.76 -21.99 16.18
CA PRO A 240 -26.45 -21.39 16.02
C PRO A 240 -26.36 -20.63 14.69
N THR A 241 -26.09 -19.32 14.75
CA THR A 241 -25.92 -18.50 13.54
C THR A 241 -24.49 -18.66 13.04
N ALA A 242 -24.33 -19.15 11.80
CA ALA A 242 -23.03 -19.20 11.15
C ALA A 242 -22.63 -17.82 10.61
N GLY A 243 -21.34 -17.48 10.66
CA GLY A 243 -20.77 -16.31 10.00
C GLY A 243 -21.36 -14.97 10.48
N GLY A 244 -20.93 -14.50 11.65
CA GLY A 244 -21.22 -13.13 12.06
C GLY A 244 -20.53 -12.14 11.14
N ASN A 245 -21.29 -11.40 10.33
CA ASN A 245 -20.76 -10.21 9.65
C ASN A 245 -20.28 -9.24 10.74
N HIS A 246 -18.97 -9.01 10.83
CA HIS A 246 -18.44 -7.99 11.74
C HIS A 246 -19.04 -6.63 11.39
N ALA A 247 -19.34 -5.83 12.41
CA ALA A 247 -19.77 -4.46 12.22
C ALA A 247 -18.66 -3.67 11.49
N PRO A 248 -18.99 -2.72 10.61
CA PRO A 248 -17.97 -1.85 10.03
C PRO A 248 -17.21 -1.09 11.13
N PRO A 249 -15.97 -0.65 10.88
CA PRO A 249 -15.22 0.18 11.81
C PRO A 249 -16.04 1.38 12.27
N SER A 250 -15.83 1.83 13.51
CA SER A 250 -16.51 3.03 14.06
C SER A 250 -15.60 4.25 14.14
N GLN A 251 -14.29 4.07 13.97
CA GLN A 251 -13.27 5.11 14.11
C GLN A 251 -12.96 5.78 12.77
N LYS A 252 -12.86 7.11 12.76
CA LYS A 252 -12.36 7.85 11.59
C LYS A 252 -10.84 7.92 11.59
N TRP A 253 -10.23 7.41 10.53
CA TRP A 253 -8.78 7.20 10.42
C TRP A 253 -8.06 8.36 9.70
N THR A 254 -7.61 9.38 10.43
CA THR A 254 -6.92 10.56 9.86
C THR A 254 -5.39 10.40 9.74
N ALA A 255 -4.77 11.32 8.98
CA ALA A 255 -3.33 11.55 8.93
C ALA A 255 -2.81 12.21 10.25
N PRO A 256 -1.52 12.10 10.59
CA PRO A 256 -0.47 11.34 9.91
C PRO A 256 -0.68 9.83 10.00
N HIS A 257 -0.39 9.14 8.89
CA HIS A 257 -0.43 7.70 8.77
C HIS A 257 0.97 7.13 9.11
N TYR A 258 1.03 6.28 10.14
CA TYR A 258 2.23 5.59 10.56
C TYR A 258 2.02 4.10 10.32
N VAL A 259 2.58 3.61 9.22
CA VAL A 259 2.20 2.35 8.58
C VAL A 259 3.35 1.35 8.66
N ILE A 260 3.02 0.09 8.95
CA ILE A 260 3.95 -1.04 8.87
C ILE A 260 3.26 -2.21 8.17
N TYR A 261 3.95 -2.83 7.23
CA TYR A 261 3.52 -4.09 6.60
C TYR A 261 4.02 -5.27 7.42
N SER A 262 3.31 -6.40 7.39
CA SER A 262 3.68 -7.62 8.09
C SER A 262 3.61 -8.80 7.13
N ASP A 263 4.77 -9.20 6.61
CA ASP A 263 4.99 -10.35 5.72
C ASP A 263 5.93 -11.39 6.40
N ASP A 264 6.95 -10.92 7.12
CA ASP A 264 7.86 -11.74 7.93
C ASP A 264 7.06 -12.60 8.92
N PRO A 265 7.31 -13.93 9.00
CA PRO A 265 6.50 -14.81 9.83
C PRO A 265 6.55 -14.44 11.31
N PHE A 266 5.39 -14.35 11.96
CA PHE A 266 5.32 -14.11 13.41
C PHE A 266 6.18 -15.12 14.21
N PRO A 267 6.76 -14.74 15.37
CA PRO A 267 7.72 -15.59 16.09
C PRO A 267 7.21 -16.97 16.51
N ASP A 268 5.93 -17.09 16.83
CA ASP A 268 5.22 -18.35 17.13
C ASP A 268 4.41 -18.88 15.92
N LYS A 269 4.48 -18.16 14.78
CA LYS A 269 3.76 -18.38 13.51
C LYS A 269 2.23 -18.27 13.61
N VAL A 270 1.69 -17.71 14.70
CA VAL A 270 0.25 -17.72 14.99
C VAL A 270 -0.23 -16.37 15.52
N SER A 271 0.49 -15.77 16.48
CA SER A 271 0.06 -14.57 17.17
C SER A 271 0.55 -13.30 16.48
N LEU A 272 -0.40 -12.42 16.13
CA LEU A 272 -0.10 -11.01 15.84
C LEU A 272 0.57 -10.37 17.08
N PRO A 273 1.45 -9.36 16.88
CA PRO A 273 2.09 -8.66 17.99
C PRO A 273 1.05 -7.96 18.90
N ALA A 274 1.35 -7.89 20.20
CA ALA A 274 0.57 -7.04 21.11
C ALA A 274 0.67 -5.57 20.68
N ALA A 275 -0.38 -4.77 20.91
CA ALA A 275 -0.41 -3.37 20.45
C ALA A 275 0.75 -2.52 21.00
N SER A 276 1.29 -2.88 22.18
CA SER A 276 2.49 -2.26 22.78
C SER A 276 3.79 -2.52 21.99
N ALA A 277 3.88 -3.60 21.21
CA ALA A 277 5.01 -3.91 20.33
C ALA A 277 4.93 -3.20 18.97
N ILE A 278 3.84 -2.46 18.71
CA ILE A 278 3.63 -1.65 17.49
C ILE A 278 3.08 -0.24 17.82
N SER A 279 3.27 0.25 19.05
CA SER A 279 2.68 1.51 19.54
C SER A 279 3.15 2.78 18.81
N ASN A 280 4.22 2.70 18.01
CA ASN A 280 4.64 3.77 17.10
C ASN A 280 3.97 3.72 15.73
N TYR A 281 3.04 2.80 15.50
CA TYR A 281 2.21 2.72 14.30
C TYR A 281 0.75 3.04 14.62
N ASN A 282 -0.01 3.44 13.62
CA ASN A 282 -1.47 3.56 13.69
C ASN A 282 -2.17 2.84 12.53
N ARG A 283 -1.42 2.18 11.63
CA ARG A 283 -1.91 1.20 10.65
C ARG A 283 -0.96 -0.01 10.66
N PHE A 284 -1.50 -1.21 10.86
CA PHE A 284 -0.77 -2.48 10.75
C PHE A 284 -1.37 -3.26 9.59
N ILE A 285 -0.59 -3.54 8.55
CA ILE A 285 -1.08 -4.08 7.27
C ILE A 285 -0.56 -5.51 7.09
N LEU A 286 -1.46 -6.48 7.13
CA LEU A 286 -1.16 -7.90 6.91
C LEU A 286 -0.91 -8.16 5.43
N ALA A 287 0.19 -8.81 5.10
CA ALA A 287 0.48 -9.30 3.76
C ALA A 287 0.10 -10.79 3.66
N PHE A 288 -0.51 -11.31 2.59
CA PHE A 288 -1.10 -10.65 1.41
C PHE A 288 -2.48 -11.24 1.08
N TRP A 289 -3.30 -10.55 0.30
CA TRP A 289 -4.45 -11.14 -0.41
C TRP A 289 -4.20 -11.09 -1.92
N MET A 290 -4.18 -12.23 -2.60
CA MET A 290 -3.71 -12.33 -4.00
C MET A 290 -4.84 -12.68 -4.97
N ALA A 291 -4.82 -12.10 -6.17
CA ALA A 291 -5.73 -12.41 -7.28
C ALA A 291 -5.46 -13.78 -7.93
N ILE A 292 -4.24 -14.33 -7.78
CA ILE A 292 -3.84 -15.59 -8.42
C ILE A 292 -4.72 -16.79 -8.01
N ASP A 293 -5.15 -16.84 -6.75
CA ASP A 293 -6.13 -17.80 -6.21
C ASP A 293 -7.37 -17.14 -5.60
N MET A 294 -7.35 -15.81 -5.42
CA MET A 294 -8.38 -14.98 -4.80
C MET A 294 -8.57 -15.28 -3.30
N GLY A 295 -7.45 -15.50 -2.61
CA GLY A 295 -7.38 -15.83 -1.19
C GLY A 295 -6.23 -15.13 -0.46
N ALA A 296 -6.13 -15.41 0.84
CA ALA A 296 -5.08 -14.89 1.70
C ALA A 296 -3.85 -15.80 1.75
N HIS A 297 -2.68 -15.15 1.80
CA HIS A 297 -1.33 -15.72 1.90
C HIS A 297 -0.62 -15.16 3.14
N ASP A 298 0.49 -15.79 3.52
CA ASP A 298 1.42 -15.33 4.56
C ASP A 298 0.72 -14.91 5.88
N ASN A 299 1.00 -13.72 6.43
CA ASN A 299 0.41 -13.29 7.70
C ASN A 299 -1.10 -12.97 7.60
N ALA A 300 -1.61 -12.62 6.42
CA ALA A 300 -3.07 -12.52 6.18
C ALA A 300 -3.73 -13.91 6.24
N LYS A 301 -3.02 -14.98 5.80
CA LYS A 301 -3.47 -16.36 5.98
C LYS A 301 -3.43 -16.79 7.45
N VAL A 302 -2.43 -16.35 8.22
CA VAL A 302 -2.42 -16.56 9.68
C VAL A 302 -3.66 -15.93 10.32
N TRP A 303 -4.03 -14.69 9.95
CA TRP A 303 -5.25 -14.04 10.41
C TRP A 303 -6.54 -14.76 10.01
N GLU A 304 -6.59 -15.32 8.79
CA GLU A 304 -7.72 -16.13 8.31
C GLU A 304 -7.95 -17.37 9.20
N MET A 305 -6.87 -18.07 9.56
CA MET A 305 -6.90 -19.30 10.35
C MET A 305 -7.21 -19.10 11.84
N GLN A 306 -7.30 -17.86 12.31
CA GLN A 306 -7.65 -17.57 13.71
C GLN A 306 -9.11 -17.92 14.05
N THR A 307 -9.40 -17.94 15.35
CA THR A 307 -10.79 -17.99 15.85
C THR A 307 -11.40 -16.59 15.88
N ASP A 308 -12.72 -16.48 15.74
CA ASP A 308 -13.44 -15.20 15.81
C ASP A 308 -13.20 -14.50 17.16
N ALA A 309 -13.10 -15.27 18.25
CA ALA A 309 -12.79 -14.76 19.58
C ALA A 309 -11.35 -14.19 19.68
N TYR A 310 -10.37 -14.80 19.01
CA TYR A 310 -9.02 -14.24 18.91
C TYR A 310 -9.03 -12.96 18.05
N ARG A 311 -9.68 -12.99 16.88
CA ARG A 311 -9.79 -11.82 15.99
C ARG A 311 -10.42 -10.63 16.71
N GLN A 312 -11.57 -10.81 17.35
CA GLN A 312 -12.24 -9.75 18.09
C GLN A 312 -11.33 -9.20 19.22
N LYS A 313 -10.65 -10.07 19.98
CA LYS A 313 -9.73 -9.65 21.05
C LYS A 313 -8.57 -8.79 20.53
N VAL A 314 -8.01 -9.10 19.34
CA VAL A 314 -6.94 -8.30 18.73
C VAL A 314 -7.48 -6.99 18.17
N LEU A 315 -8.65 -7.00 17.52
CA LEU A 315 -9.32 -5.77 17.05
C LEU A 315 -9.61 -4.83 18.22
N ASP A 316 -10.19 -5.34 19.32
CA ASP A 316 -10.45 -4.57 20.54
C ASP A 316 -9.16 -3.96 21.12
N GLU A 317 -8.06 -4.73 21.17
CA GLU A 317 -6.74 -4.27 21.66
C GLU A 317 -6.12 -3.20 20.74
N TYR A 318 -6.20 -3.38 19.43
CA TYR A 318 -5.65 -2.46 18.42
C TYR A 318 -6.47 -1.16 18.33
N HIS A 319 -7.80 -1.25 18.30
CA HIS A 319 -8.70 -0.09 18.28
C HIS A 319 -8.57 0.74 19.57
N ALA A 320 -8.47 0.09 20.74
CA ALA A 320 -8.17 0.78 22.00
C ALA A 320 -6.80 1.49 22.00
N ALA A 321 -5.83 1.00 21.23
CA ALA A 321 -4.54 1.65 21.01
C ALA A 321 -4.53 2.68 19.86
N GLY A 322 -5.63 2.85 19.12
CA GLY A 322 -5.71 3.73 17.96
C GLY A 322 -4.99 3.21 16.71
N ILE A 323 -4.92 1.89 16.55
CA ILE A 323 -4.28 1.18 15.43
C ILE A 323 -5.37 0.53 14.57
N ALA A 324 -5.35 0.77 13.26
CA ALA A 324 -6.19 0.05 12.30
C ALA A 324 -5.48 -1.24 11.84
N LEU A 325 -6.20 -2.36 11.76
CA LEU A 325 -5.72 -3.63 11.23
C LEU A 325 -6.26 -3.83 9.80
N MET A 326 -5.36 -3.84 8.81
CA MET A 326 -5.70 -3.88 7.38
C MET A 326 -5.05 -5.10 6.70
N VAL A 327 -5.43 -5.36 5.45
CA VAL A 327 -4.73 -6.29 4.54
C VAL A 327 -4.17 -5.54 3.33
N THR A 328 -2.99 -5.92 2.84
CA THR A 328 -2.53 -5.50 1.52
C THR A 328 -2.92 -6.53 0.45
N ALA A 329 -3.41 -6.05 -0.68
CA ALA A 329 -3.73 -6.86 -1.84
C ALA A 329 -2.60 -6.81 -2.88
N PHE A 330 -2.28 -7.98 -3.44
CA PHE A 330 -1.31 -8.24 -4.50
C PHE A 330 0.15 -8.31 -4.03
N GLY A 331 0.96 -7.26 -4.20
CA GLY A 331 2.42 -7.27 -4.02
C GLY A 331 3.19 -7.78 -5.26
N TRP A 332 4.53 -7.62 -5.24
CA TRP A 332 5.48 -7.95 -6.34
C TRP A 332 5.28 -9.32 -7.02
N THR A 333 4.73 -10.31 -6.34
CA THR A 333 4.53 -11.68 -6.87
C THR A 333 3.21 -11.89 -7.62
N ASP A 334 2.34 -10.88 -7.70
CA ASP A 334 1.02 -10.98 -8.34
C ASP A 334 0.82 -9.94 -9.46
N ALA A 335 0.22 -10.38 -10.58
CA ALA A 335 0.01 -9.59 -11.79
C ALA A 335 -1.49 -9.57 -12.16
N PRO A 336 -2.34 -8.86 -11.38
CA PRO A 336 -3.78 -9.06 -11.38
C PRO A 336 -4.50 -8.50 -12.62
N THR A 337 -3.82 -7.79 -13.52
CA THR A 337 -4.39 -7.12 -14.71
C THR A 337 -5.19 -8.03 -15.64
N ASN A 338 -4.86 -9.33 -15.66
CA ASN A 338 -5.55 -10.32 -16.50
C ASN A 338 -6.78 -10.94 -15.82
N ALA A 339 -7.01 -10.67 -14.53
CA ALA A 339 -8.23 -11.04 -13.81
C ALA A 339 -9.33 -9.99 -14.00
N ASP A 340 -10.59 -10.36 -13.74
CA ASP A 340 -11.71 -9.42 -13.72
C ASP A 340 -11.60 -8.47 -12.52
N PRO A 341 -11.46 -7.14 -12.71
CA PRO A 341 -11.25 -6.19 -11.61
C PRO A 341 -12.46 -6.09 -10.67
N VAL A 342 -13.68 -6.27 -11.18
CA VAL A 342 -14.93 -6.18 -10.39
C VAL A 342 -15.07 -7.42 -9.52
N ALA A 343 -14.90 -8.61 -10.10
CA ALA A 343 -14.95 -9.87 -9.34
C ALA A 343 -13.81 -10.00 -8.32
N THR A 344 -12.62 -9.46 -8.63
CA THR A 344 -11.48 -9.42 -7.70
C THR A 344 -11.79 -8.51 -6.50
N ALA A 345 -12.28 -7.29 -6.76
CA ALA A 345 -12.67 -6.34 -5.72
C ALA A 345 -13.80 -6.87 -4.82
N GLN A 346 -14.80 -7.55 -5.39
CA GLN A 346 -15.91 -8.14 -4.66
C GLN A 346 -15.45 -9.24 -3.69
N LYS A 347 -14.55 -10.14 -4.12
CA LYS A 347 -14.02 -11.20 -3.25
C LYS A 347 -13.14 -10.64 -2.13
N LEU A 348 -12.26 -9.69 -2.44
CA LEU A 348 -11.44 -9.01 -1.44
C LEU A 348 -12.31 -8.30 -0.39
N ALA A 349 -13.32 -7.55 -0.83
CA ALA A 349 -14.24 -6.88 0.08
C ALA A 349 -15.07 -7.85 0.93
N ALA A 350 -15.45 -9.00 0.39
CA ALA A 350 -16.12 -10.06 1.17
C ALA A 350 -15.19 -10.64 2.23
N TRP A 351 -13.93 -10.92 1.88
CA TRP A 351 -12.90 -11.44 2.80
C TRP A 351 -12.60 -10.44 3.93
N VAL A 352 -12.41 -9.15 3.61
CA VAL A 352 -12.21 -8.05 4.57
C VAL A 352 -13.35 -7.97 5.60
N LYS A 353 -14.62 -8.05 5.15
CA LYS A 353 -15.80 -8.04 6.02
C LYS A 353 -15.92 -9.31 6.87
N GLN A 354 -15.63 -10.48 6.28
CA GLN A 354 -15.68 -11.78 6.94
C GLN A 354 -14.68 -11.87 8.10
N TYR A 355 -13.48 -11.29 7.93
CA TYR A 355 -12.40 -11.36 8.91
C TYR A 355 -12.19 -10.04 9.69
N GLY A 356 -13.17 -9.13 9.66
CA GLY A 356 -13.28 -7.98 10.56
C GLY A 356 -12.21 -6.88 10.42
N LEU A 357 -11.60 -6.73 9.24
CA LEU A 357 -10.50 -5.79 9.03
C LEU A 357 -10.97 -4.35 8.76
N ASP A 358 -10.17 -3.37 9.15
CA ASP A 358 -10.46 -1.93 8.98
C ASP A 358 -10.39 -1.44 7.53
N GLY A 359 -9.79 -2.22 6.63
CA GLY A 359 -9.73 -1.89 5.22
C GLY A 359 -8.60 -2.58 4.45
N VAL A 360 -8.32 -2.00 3.28
CA VAL A 360 -7.41 -2.53 2.25
C VAL A 360 -6.31 -1.54 1.95
N ASP A 361 -5.11 -2.05 1.70
CA ASP A 361 -4.11 -1.38 0.87
C ASP A 361 -3.98 -2.09 -0.48
N VAL A 362 -3.79 -1.34 -1.57
CA VAL A 362 -3.71 -1.86 -2.93
C VAL A 362 -2.28 -1.75 -3.45
N ASP A 363 -1.52 -2.82 -3.28
CA ASP A 363 -0.10 -2.95 -3.61
C ASP A 363 0.06 -3.62 -4.99
N TYR A 364 -0.59 -3.06 -5.99
CA TYR A 364 -0.55 -3.54 -7.37
C TYR A 364 0.86 -3.37 -7.94
N GLU A 365 1.53 -4.46 -8.34
CA GLU A 365 2.91 -4.45 -8.87
C GLU A 365 3.05 -5.11 -10.26
N ASP A 366 2.03 -5.03 -11.12
CA ASP A 366 2.17 -5.39 -12.55
C ASP A 366 2.89 -4.26 -13.32
N LEU A 367 4.22 -4.25 -13.21
CA LEU A 367 5.11 -3.25 -13.84
C LEU A 367 4.94 -3.20 -15.36
N ASP A 368 4.84 -4.36 -16.01
CA ASP A 368 4.68 -4.47 -17.47
C ASP A 368 3.35 -3.84 -17.91
N ALA A 369 2.24 -4.16 -17.23
CA ALA A 369 0.96 -3.54 -17.51
C ALA A 369 0.97 -2.02 -17.32
N MET A 370 1.72 -1.49 -16.33
CA MET A 370 1.80 -0.05 -16.05
C MET A 370 2.53 0.76 -17.13
N THR A 371 3.39 0.12 -17.94
CA THR A 371 3.92 0.77 -19.17
C THR A 371 2.86 0.97 -20.26
N THR A 372 1.64 0.46 -20.06
CA THR A 372 0.53 0.50 -21.01
C THR A 372 -0.76 1.05 -20.36
N ALA A 373 -1.74 1.42 -21.18
CA ALA A 373 -3.05 1.90 -20.70
C ALA A 373 -3.89 0.84 -19.93
N LYS A 374 -3.40 -0.40 -19.79
CA LYS A 374 -4.12 -1.50 -19.13
C LYS A 374 -4.21 -1.30 -17.62
N ALA A 375 -3.09 -0.94 -16.99
CA ALA A 375 -3.00 -0.90 -15.53
C ALA A 375 -3.97 0.09 -14.90
N GLU A 376 -4.02 1.35 -15.40
CA GLU A 376 -4.94 2.31 -14.79
C GLU A 376 -6.39 1.97 -15.12
N THR A 377 -6.68 1.42 -16.31
CA THR A 377 -8.04 0.96 -16.67
C THR A 377 -8.52 -0.15 -15.73
N TRP A 378 -7.63 -1.09 -15.38
CA TRP A 378 -7.90 -2.14 -14.40
C TRP A 378 -8.06 -1.57 -12.99
N LEU A 379 -7.08 -0.78 -12.52
CA LEU A 379 -7.06 -0.18 -11.17
C LEU A 379 -8.24 0.75 -10.90
N ILE A 380 -8.64 1.57 -11.87
CA ILE A 380 -9.80 2.48 -11.74
C ILE A 380 -11.10 1.67 -11.63
N SER A 381 -11.22 0.57 -12.39
CA SER A 381 -12.39 -0.32 -12.31
C SER A 381 -12.43 -1.09 -10.98
N PHE A 382 -11.27 -1.63 -10.57
CA PHE A 382 -11.09 -2.35 -9.31
C PHE A 382 -11.37 -1.44 -8.11
N HIS A 383 -10.80 -0.23 -8.05
CA HIS A 383 -11.04 0.71 -6.96
C HIS A 383 -12.50 1.17 -6.90
N LYS A 384 -13.12 1.48 -8.05
CA LYS A 384 -14.53 1.91 -8.08
C LYS A 384 -15.47 0.84 -7.51
N GLU A 385 -15.22 -0.44 -7.77
CA GLU A 385 -15.98 -1.52 -7.13
C GLU A 385 -15.55 -1.79 -5.69
N LEU A 386 -14.25 -1.78 -5.38
CA LEU A 386 -13.77 -2.01 -4.02
C LEU A 386 -14.35 -0.97 -3.05
N ARG A 387 -14.46 0.29 -3.48
CA ARG A 387 -15.11 1.36 -2.73
C ARG A 387 -16.65 1.26 -2.73
N SER A 388 -17.28 0.68 -3.76
CA SER A 388 -18.73 0.40 -3.73
C SER A 388 -19.06 -0.62 -2.64
N GLN A 389 -18.17 -1.61 -2.46
CA GLN A 389 -18.30 -2.67 -1.46
C GLN A 389 -17.83 -2.25 -0.07
N LEU A 390 -16.74 -1.48 0.03
CA LEU A 390 -16.13 -0.98 1.27
C LEU A 390 -16.37 0.54 1.38
N LEU A 391 -17.62 0.91 1.67
CA LEU A 391 -18.01 2.29 1.98
C LEU A 391 -17.27 2.82 3.22
N GLU A 392 -17.13 4.14 3.34
CA GLU A 392 -16.59 4.77 4.55
C GLU A 392 -17.35 4.30 5.80
N PRO A 393 -16.65 4.01 6.93
CA PRO A 393 -15.26 4.37 7.21
C PRO A 393 -14.21 3.28 6.93
N TYR A 394 -14.51 2.26 6.11
CA TYR A 394 -13.47 1.32 5.66
C TYR A 394 -12.36 2.07 4.88
N ILE A 395 -11.11 1.75 5.19
CA ILE A 395 -9.93 2.34 4.54
C ILE A 395 -9.71 1.71 3.16
N ILE A 396 -9.31 2.52 2.17
CA ILE A 396 -8.68 2.03 0.94
C ILE A 396 -7.45 2.89 0.62
N SER A 397 -6.25 2.43 0.99
CA SER A 397 -4.98 3.02 0.55
C SER A 397 -4.40 2.28 -0.67
N HIS A 398 -3.36 2.81 -1.29
CA HIS A 398 -2.63 2.19 -2.40
C HIS A 398 -1.12 2.33 -2.16
N ALA A 399 -0.29 1.38 -2.62
CA ALA A 399 1.17 1.40 -2.45
C ALA A 399 1.95 1.52 -3.78
N PRO A 400 1.77 2.59 -4.58
CA PRO A 400 2.49 2.74 -5.83
C PRO A 400 3.99 2.97 -5.62
N VAL A 401 4.82 2.41 -6.51
CA VAL A 401 6.23 2.81 -6.60
C VAL A 401 6.35 4.28 -7.04
N GLY A 402 7.28 5.03 -6.45
CA GLY A 402 7.48 6.47 -6.71
C GLY A 402 7.48 6.88 -8.20
N PRO A 403 8.12 6.13 -9.13
CA PRO A 403 8.10 6.40 -10.56
C PRO A 403 6.72 6.51 -11.21
N TRP A 404 5.68 5.92 -10.64
CA TRP A 404 4.33 5.95 -11.23
C TRP A 404 3.60 7.29 -11.05
N PHE A 405 4.20 8.24 -10.33
CA PHE A 405 3.83 9.65 -10.36
C PHE A 405 4.78 10.50 -11.23
N SER A 406 5.58 9.89 -12.10
CA SER A 406 6.54 10.63 -12.94
C SER A 406 5.85 11.47 -14.01
N SER A 407 6.32 12.70 -14.21
CA SER A 407 5.93 13.55 -15.34
C SER A 407 6.58 13.12 -16.68
N GLY A 408 7.51 12.16 -16.64
CA GLY A 408 8.26 11.66 -17.78
C GLY A 408 7.47 10.70 -18.67
N SER A 409 7.91 10.56 -19.93
CA SER A 409 7.23 9.81 -20.99
C SER A 409 7.21 8.28 -20.81
N THR A 410 7.84 7.72 -19.77
CA THR A 410 7.89 6.28 -19.46
C THR A 410 6.50 5.68 -19.25
N TYR A 411 5.55 6.47 -18.72
CA TYR A 411 4.18 6.05 -18.47
C TYR A 411 3.21 6.89 -19.31
N PRO A 412 3.10 6.64 -20.63
CA PRO A 412 2.39 7.52 -21.56
C PRO A 412 0.86 7.59 -21.33
N SER A 413 0.32 6.72 -20.47
CA SER A 413 -1.08 6.76 -20.04
C SER A 413 -1.28 7.48 -18.69
N GLY A 414 -0.20 7.89 -18.02
CA GLY A 414 -0.22 8.70 -16.79
C GLY A 414 -0.15 7.91 -15.48
N ALA A 415 -0.19 6.57 -15.50
CA ALA A 415 -0.02 5.71 -14.33
C ALA A 415 -0.80 6.21 -13.09
N TYR A 416 -0.13 6.43 -11.96
CA TYR A 416 -0.79 6.85 -10.74
C TYR A 416 -1.23 8.33 -10.73
N VAL A 417 -0.72 9.18 -11.63
CA VAL A 417 -1.30 10.52 -11.88
C VAL A 417 -2.71 10.39 -12.47
N LYS A 418 -2.91 9.45 -13.41
CA LYS A 418 -4.23 9.13 -13.99
C LYS A 418 -5.15 8.44 -12.97
N VAL A 419 -4.63 7.48 -12.19
CA VAL A 419 -5.43 6.85 -11.11
C VAL A 419 -5.87 7.90 -10.08
N HIS A 420 -4.99 8.81 -9.66
CA HIS A 420 -5.35 9.90 -8.75
C HIS A 420 -6.43 10.81 -9.35
N LYS A 421 -6.31 11.20 -10.62
CA LYS A 421 -7.32 12.03 -11.29
C LYS A 421 -8.71 11.37 -11.39
N GLU A 422 -8.78 10.04 -11.45
CA GLU A 422 -10.01 9.28 -11.74
C GLU A 422 -10.68 8.64 -10.51
N VAL A 423 -9.93 8.39 -9.43
CA VAL A 423 -10.40 7.80 -8.15
C VAL A 423 -9.68 8.35 -6.89
N GLY A 424 -8.78 9.33 -7.03
CA GLY A 424 -7.94 9.81 -5.92
C GLY A 424 -8.69 10.50 -4.78
N ASP A 425 -9.93 10.95 -5.01
CA ASP A 425 -10.81 11.43 -3.94
C ASP A 425 -11.21 10.31 -2.97
N THR A 426 -11.50 9.11 -3.49
CA THR A 426 -11.97 7.95 -2.70
C THR A 426 -10.85 7.04 -2.18
N ILE A 427 -9.61 7.22 -2.66
CA ILE A 427 -8.40 6.65 -2.06
C ILE A 427 -8.08 7.42 -0.76
N SER A 428 -7.90 6.70 0.34
CA SER A 428 -7.61 7.29 1.66
C SER A 428 -6.23 7.98 1.67
N TRP A 429 -5.17 7.27 1.25
CA TRP A 429 -3.81 7.80 1.06
C TRP A 429 -2.97 6.88 0.16
N TYR A 430 -1.75 7.31 -0.20
CA TYR A 430 -0.77 6.54 -0.97
C TYR A 430 0.47 6.21 -0.12
N ASN A 431 0.72 4.92 0.11
CA ASN A 431 1.93 4.34 0.70
C ASN A 431 3.07 4.31 -0.33
N ILE A 432 3.57 5.47 -0.76
CA ILE A 432 4.46 5.56 -1.93
C ILE A 432 5.80 4.85 -1.66
N GLN A 433 6.09 3.79 -2.43
CA GLN A 433 7.33 3.04 -2.28
C GLN A 433 8.51 3.85 -2.86
N TYR A 434 9.28 4.51 -1.98
CA TYR A 434 10.49 5.26 -2.33
C TYR A 434 11.75 4.36 -2.26
N TYR A 435 11.64 3.13 -2.74
CA TYR A 435 12.67 2.09 -2.69
C TYR A 435 12.55 1.08 -3.84
N ASN A 436 13.56 0.23 -4.00
CA ASN A 436 13.81 -0.64 -5.16
C ASN A 436 14.02 0.08 -6.52
N GLN A 437 14.07 1.42 -6.54
CA GLN A 437 14.17 2.24 -7.76
C GLN A 437 15.63 2.55 -8.18
N GLY A 438 16.56 1.64 -7.88
CA GLY A 438 17.99 1.81 -8.12
C GLY A 438 18.73 2.57 -7.01
N SER A 439 20.05 2.44 -7.00
CA SER A 439 20.94 2.84 -5.89
C SER A 439 21.09 4.35 -5.64
N ALA A 440 20.48 5.21 -6.46
CA ALA A 440 20.61 6.67 -6.37
C ALA A 440 19.26 7.42 -6.21
N ALA A 441 18.13 6.74 -6.36
CA ALA A 441 16.81 7.36 -6.30
C ALA A 441 16.33 7.49 -4.85
N TYR A 442 15.86 8.69 -4.46
CA TYR A 442 15.27 8.96 -3.14
C TYR A 442 16.21 8.66 -1.95
N MET A 443 17.53 8.70 -2.17
CA MET A 443 18.58 8.34 -1.20
C MET A 443 19.03 9.51 -0.31
N ASP A 444 18.40 10.67 -0.42
CA ASP A 444 18.63 11.88 0.36
C ASP A 444 17.36 12.72 0.44
N CYS A 445 17.33 13.70 1.35
CA CYS A 445 16.12 14.47 1.60
C CYS A 445 15.71 15.35 0.42
N GLU A 446 16.66 15.83 -0.40
CA GLU A 446 16.36 16.58 -1.61
C GLU A 446 15.56 15.70 -2.60
N SER A 447 16.12 14.55 -2.98
CA SER A 447 15.48 13.65 -3.96
C SER A 447 14.20 13.01 -3.45
N LEU A 448 14.04 12.87 -2.14
CA LEU A 448 12.84 12.34 -1.49
C LEU A 448 11.73 13.39 -1.36
N VAL A 449 12.06 14.62 -0.94
CA VAL A 449 11.06 15.62 -0.52
C VAL A 449 10.76 16.66 -1.60
N SER A 450 11.76 17.19 -2.31
CA SER A 450 11.60 18.46 -3.07
C SER A 450 12.09 18.46 -4.52
N ASN A 451 13.02 17.58 -4.91
CA ASN A 451 13.65 17.60 -6.25
C ASN A 451 14.12 16.20 -6.67
N SER A 452 13.22 15.37 -7.20
CA SER A 452 13.56 14.03 -7.70
C SER A 452 14.42 14.12 -8.97
N ARG A 453 15.42 13.23 -9.04
CA ARG A 453 16.46 13.28 -10.07
C ARG A 453 15.95 12.71 -11.40
N ASN A 454 16.55 13.17 -12.50
CA ASN A 454 16.14 12.99 -13.90
C ASN A 454 15.69 11.58 -14.36
N SER A 455 16.06 10.51 -13.65
CA SER A 455 15.52 9.16 -13.89
C SER A 455 14.00 9.10 -13.70
N PHE A 456 13.47 9.86 -12.74
CA PHE A 456 12.04 9.94 -12.40
C PHE A 456 11.70 11.40 -12.06
N PRO A 457 11.42 12.26 -13.05
CA PRO A 457 11.07 13.66 -12.81
C PRO A 457 9.73 13.81 -12.09
N ASP A 458 9.65 14.82 -11.22
CA ASP A 458 8.47 15.25 -10.47
C ASP A 458 7.84 14.25 -9.47
N THR A 459 8.61 13.25 -9.03
CA THR A 459 8.18 12.20 -8.09
C THR A 459 8.54 12.44 -6.62
N SER A 460 9.25 13.52 -6.27
CA SER A 460 9.44 13.87 -4.85
C SER A 460 8.12 14.36 -4.23
N VAL A 461 7.97 14.24 -2.91
CA VAL A 461 6.69 14.54 -2.20
C VAL A 461 6.06 15.87 -2.63
N MET A 462 6.85 16.95 -2.66
CA MET A 462 6.34 18.28 -3.01
C MET A 462 6.07 18.44 -4.51
N GLN A 463 6.82 17.73 -5.37
CA GLN A 463 6.55 17.74 -6.82
C GLN A 463 5.30 16.94 -7.18
N ILE A 464 5.06 15.77 -6.57
CA ILE A 464 3.81 15.01 -6.75
C ILE A 464 2.61 15.87 -6.35
N HIS A 465 2.69 16.54 -5.21
CA HIS A 465 1.67 17.51 -4.79
C HIS A 465 1.48 18.63 -5.84
N SER A 466 2.57 19.26 -6.27
CA SER A 466 2.51 20.44 -7.15
C SER A 466 2.08 20.16 -8.59
N HIS A 467 2.29 18.94 -9.13
CA HIS A 467 1.99 18.64 -10.55
C HIS A 467 0.85 17.64 -10.72
N ALA A 468 0.75 16.60 -9.87
CA ALA A 468 -0.31 15.61 -9.93
C ALA A 468 -1.53 15.98 -9.07
N GLY A 469 -1.41 17.04 -8.25
CA GLY A 469 -2.49 17.58 -7.42
C GLY A 469 -2.76 16.81 -6.12
N VAL A 470 -1.96 15.79 -5.82
CA VAL A 470 -2.20 14.90 -4.66
C VAL A 470 -2.10 15.70 -3.35
N PRO A 471 -3.10 15.66 -2.46
CA PRO A 471 -3.03 16.34 -1.16
C PRO A 471 -1.85 15.85 -0.30
N LEU A 472 -1.17 16.75 0.40
CA LEU A 472 0.02 16.43 1.21
C LEU A 472 -0.27 15.47 2.38
N ASP A 473 -1.51 15.41 2.86
CA ASP A 473 -1.98 14.45 3.86
C ASP A 473 -2.20 13.03 3.29
N LYS A 474 -2.35 12.91 1.96
CA LYS A 474 -2.44 11.63 1.26
C LYS A 474 -1.09 11.06 0.79
N LEU A 475 0.03 11.79 0.95
CA LEU A 475 1.35 11.35 0.49
C LEU A 475 2.16 10.71 1.63
N VAL A 476 2.08 9.40 1.81
CA VAL A 476 2.86 8.68 2.83
C VAL A 476 4.21 8.24 2.26
N ILE A 477 5.30 8.52 2.98
CA ILE A 477 6.66 8.18 2.53
C ILE A 477 6.98 6.73 2.92
N GLY A 478 6.96 5.81 1.96
CA GLY A 478 7.35 4.41 2.13
C GLY A 478 8.85 4.18 2.02
N LYS A 479 9.43 3.50 3.01
CA LYS A 479 10.85 3.13 3.06
C LYS A 479 11.06 1.70 3.60
N PRO A 480 12.13 1.01 3.25
CA PRO A 480 12.44 -0.29 3.84
C PRO A 480 13.00 -0.08 5.26
N ILE A 481 12.64 -0.95 6.20
CA ILE A 481 13.09 -0.86 7.60
C ILE A 481 14.58 -1.19 7.78
N LYS A 482 15.13 -2.02 6.88
CA LYS A 482 16.51 -2.50 6.85
C LYS A 482 16.95 -2.74 5.41
N VAL A 483 18.26 -2.66 5.14
CA VAL A 483 18.83 -2.78 3.77
C VAL A 483 18.33 -4.03 3.03
N ALA A 484 18.28 -5.18 3.70
CA ALA A 484 17.87 -6.45 3.10
C ALA A 484 16.40 -6.48 2.63
N SER A 485 15.54 -5.58 3.11
CA SER A 485 14.13 -5.51 2.70
C SER A 485 13.91 -4.76 1.38
N ALA A 486 14.94 -4.14 0.78
CA ALA A 486 14.89 -3.56 -0.56
C ALA A 486 16.26 -3.68 -1.25
N PRO A 487 16.57 -4.83 -1.88
CA PRO A 487 17.90 -5.10 -2.45
C PRO A 487 18.27 -4.14 -3.59
N SER A 488 17.29 -3.58 -4.29
CA SER A 488 17.49 -2.60 -5.37
C SER A 488 17.60 -1.15 -4.87
N GLY A 489 17.82 -0.93 -3.57
CA GLY A 489 18.12 0.37 -2.97
C GLY A 489 16.92 1.07 -2.33
N GLY A 490 17.15 2.27 -1.80
CA GLY A 490 16.12 3.11 -1.15
C GLY A 490 16.20 3.18 0.37
N TYR A 491 16.91 2.27 1.04
CA TYR A 491 17.10 2.30 2.51
C TYR A 491 17.74 3.61 2.99
N MET A 492 17.28 4.07 4.15
CA MET A 492 17.79 5.27 4.81
C MET A 492 17.90 5.01 6.32
N ASP A 493 19.02 5.42 6.92
CA ASP A 493 19.19 5.44 8.37
C ASP A 493 18.02 6.15 9.08
N PRO A 494 17.49 5.65 10.22
CA PRO A 494 16.31 6.22 10.86
C PRO A 494 16.46 7.69 11.30
N ALA A 495 17.64 8.12 11.75
CA ALA A 495 17.87 9.52 12.17
C ALA A 495 18.02 10.45 10.95
N ARG A 496 18.64 9.95 9.87
CA ARG A 496 18.65 10.65 8.57
C ARG A 496 17.25 10.76 7.98
N PHE A 497 16.42 9.72 8.11
CA PHE A 497 15.03 9.75 7.64
C PHE A 497 14.16 10.68 8.49
N ALA A 498 14.34 10.69 9.82
CA ALA A 498 13.74 11.69 10.71
C ALA A 498 14.06 13.13 10.28
N THR A 499 15.30 13.38 9.83
CA THR A 499 15.72 14.68 9.28
C THR A 499 14.93 15.04 8.02
N CYS A 500 14.74 14.10 7.09
CA CYS A 500 13.94 14.34 5.88
C CYS A 500 12.45 14.53 6.19
N VAL A 501 11.90 13.77 7.15
CA VAL A 501 10.53 13.94 7.68
C VAL A 501 10.35 15.33 8.30
N GLY A 502 11.34 15.83 9.04
CA GLY A 502 11.35 17.20 9.55
C GLY A 502 11.35 18.26 8.44
N GLN A 503 12.14 18.06 7.38
CA GLN A 503 12.16 18.94 6.21
C GLN A 503 10.82 18.94 5.45
N ALA A 504 10.19 17.79 5.27
CA ALA A 504 8.85 17.69 4.68
C ALA A 504 7.80 18.40 5.55
N LYS A 505 7.77 18.13 6.87
CA LYS A 505 6.90 18.83 7.84
C LYS A 505 7.06 20.36 7.76
N SER A 506 8.29 20.86 7.62
CA SER A 506 8.57 22.31 7.50
C SER A 506 8.03 22.95 6.22
N GLN A 507 7.72 22.15 5.20
CA GLN A 507 7.10 22.54 3.92
C GLN A 507 5.57 22.28 3.91
N GLY A 508 4.96 22.05 5.08
CA GLY A 508 3.51 21.90 5.25
C GLY A 508 2.97 20.47 5.10
N TRP A 509 3.84 19.48 4.91
CA TRP A 509 3.42 18.09 4.73
C TRP A 509 3.18 17.34 6.04
N ASN A 510 2.15 16.49 6.05
CA ASN A 510 1.73 15.72 7.23
C ASN A 510 1.27 14.28 6.93
N GLY A 511 1.43 13.77 5.70
CA GLY A 511 0.91 12.46 5.30
C GLY A 511 1.39 11.29 6.17
N GLY A 512 2.68 11.27 6.52
CA GLY A 512 3.26 10.29 7.45
C GLY A 512 4.23 9.31 6.79
N VAL A 513 4.55 8.21 7.47
CA VAL A 513 5.61 7.28 7.06
C VAL A 513 5.09 5.84 7.01
N MET A 514 5.52 5.13 5.97
CA MET A 514 5.30 3.71 5.78
C MET A 514 6.63 2.96 5.84
N LEU A 515 6.63 1.78 6.45
CA LEU A 515 7.80 0.91 6.50
C LEU A 515 7.51 -0.50 5.95
N TRP A 516 8.40 -0.96 5.08
CA TRP A 516 8.51 -2.35 4.63
C TRP A 516 9.72 -3.01 5.33
N GLN A 517 9.54 -3.77 6.41
CA GLN A 517 8.31 -4.26 7.01
C GLN A 517 8.53 -4.57 8.51
N TRP A 518 7.56 -5.16 9.21
CA TRP A 518 7.67 -5.42 10.64
C TRP A 518 8.70 -6.50 10.95
N PHE A 519 9.46 -6.30 12.04
CA PHE A 519 10.26 -7.33 12.70
C PHE A 519 10.13 -7.13 14.22
N PRO A 520 10.13 -8.20 15.04
CA PRO A 520 9.87 -8.08 16.49
C PRO A 520 10.89 -7.25 17.27
N ASP A 521 12.14 -7.19 16.79
CA ASP A 521 13.29 -6.61 17.47
C ASP A 521 13.47 -5.10 17.18
N ILE A 522 13.31 -4.69 15.93
CA ILE A 522 13.49 -3.30 15.48
C ILE A 522 12.18 -2.55 15.18
N GLY A 523 11.07 -3.28 15.00
CA GLY A 523 9.80 -2.77 14.48
C GLY A 523 9.33 -1.49 15.16
N ASN A 524 9.10 -1.51 16.47
CA ASN A 524 8.56 -0.34 17.18
C ASN A 524 9.56 0.83 17.29
N ALA A 525 10.87 0.52 17.41
CA ALA A 525 11.91 1.50 17.71
C ALA A 525 12.29 2.37 16.50
N VAL A 526 12.30 1.79 15.30
CA VAL A 526 12.65 2.51 14.06
C VAL A 526 11.63 3.62 13.77
N MET A 527 10.33 3.32 13.79
CA MET A 527 9.31 4.35 13.58
C MET A 527 9.28 5.41 14.70
N GLY A 528 9.54 5.01 15.95
CA GLY A 528 9.74 5.96 17.06
C GLY A 528 10.85 6.97 16.76
N THR A 529 11.99 6.50 16.24
CA THR A 529 13.12 7.37 15.84
C THR A 529 12.75 8.30 14.67
N ILE A 530 11.94 7.83 13.71
CA ILE A 530 11.60 8.59 12.50
C ILE A 530 10.56 9.70 12.77
N ARG A 531 9.63 9.50 13.71
CA ARG A 531 8.56 10.50 13.98
C ARG A 531 9.05 11.75 14.71
N GLY A 532 10.07 11.60 15.57
CA GLY A 532 10.46 12.55 16.61
C GLY A 532 9.74 12.25 17.92
#